data_AF-A0A7W1MYJ4-F1
#
_entry.id   AF-A0A7W1MYJ4-F1
#
_cell.length_a   1.000
_cell.length_b   1.000
_cell.length_c   1.000
_cell.angle_alpha   90.00
_cell.angle_beta   90.00
_cell.angle_gamma   90.00
#
_symmetry.space_group_name_H-M   'P 1'
#
loop_
_entity.id
_entity.type
_entity.pdbx_description
1 polymer ?
#
loop_
_entity_poly.entity_id
_entity_poly.type
_entity_poly.pdbx_seq_one_letter_code
_entity_poly.pdbx_strand_id
1 'polypeptide(L)'
;MWARGDGSLLALLISHGHPDHCGLADLVAPGVRVLAGAATVRIAEEAAFFGGASRVLAAEGRFRSGQAFEIGPFSIRPVVVDHSAFDAYALVIEAGGRRLVYSGDLRAHGRKPGTMSRFACAARGADALLLEGTRMGADGTRPLV
;
A
#
# COMPACT_ATOMS: atom_id res chain seq x y z
N MET A 1 -24.30 3.35 10.27
CA MET A 1 -23.49 3.21 11.51
C MET A 1 -22.73 1.90 11.38
N TRP A 2 -21.40 1.92 11.54
CA TRP A 2 -20.53 0.76 11.36
C TRP A 2 -20.96 -0.41 12.26
N ALA A 3 -20.81 -1.64 11.79
CA ALA A 3 -20.94 -2.82 12.64
C ALA A 3 -19.86 -2.78 13.73
N ARG A 4 -20.16 -3.29 14.93
CA ARG A 4 -19.13 -3.51 15.94
C ARG A 4 -18.17 -4.57 15.41
N GLY A 5 -16.90 -4.21 15.25
CA GLY A 5 -15.84 -5.19 15.00
C GLY A 5 -15.65 -6.10 16.21
N ASP A 6 -15.18 -7.32 15.98
CA ASP A 6 -14.82 -8.30 17.01
C ASP A 6 -13.45 -8.04 17.65
N GLY A 7 -12.79 -6.94 17.26
CA GLY A 7 -11.45 -6.58 17.74
C GLY A 7 -10.31 -7.38 17.09
N SER A 8 -10.60 -8.23 16.09
CA SER A 8 -9.57 -9.03 15.41
C SER A 8 -8.72 -8.25 14.39
N LEU A 9 -9.15 -7.03 14.02
CA LEU A 9 -8.41 -6.17 13.10
C LEU A 9 -7.18 -5.55 13.79
N LEU A 10 -6.00 -6.03 13.42
CA LEU A 10 -4.74 -5.63 14.06
C LEU A 10 -4.19 -4.29 13.56
N ALA A 11 -4.31 -4.03 12.25
CA ALA A 11 -3.80 -2.81 11.61
C ALA A 11 -4.36 -2.61 10.20
N LEU A 12 -4.24 -1.38 9.71
CA LEU A 12 -4.47 -0.95 8.33
C LEU A 12 -3.14 -0.58 7.67
N LEU A 13 -2.84 -1.19 6.52
CA LEU A 13 -1.63 -0.93 5.75
C LEU A 13 -1.99 -0.18 4.46
N ILE A 14 -1.41 1.00 4.25
CA ILE A 14 -1.68 1.85 3.08
C ILE A 14 -0.48 1.78 2.12
N SER A 15 -0.71 1.30 0.90
CA SER A 15 0.34 1.12 -0.12
C SER A 15 0.90 2.45 -0.62
N HIS A 16 0.04 3.45 -0.83
CA HIS A 16 0.40 4.78 -1.32
C HIS A 16 -0.72 5.81 -1.08
N GLY A 17 -0.42 7.08 -1.34
CA GLY A 17 -1.29 8.22 -0.98
C GLY A 17 -2.33 8.67 -1.99
N HIS A 18 -2.74 7.83 -2.95
CA HIS A 18 -3.88 8.21 -3.79
C HIS A 18 -5.20 8.03 -3.00
N PRO A 19 -6.22 8.90 -3.24
CA PRO A 19 -7.47 8.87 -2.49
C PRO A 19 -8.25 7.54 -2.55
N ASP A 20 -8.13 6.79 -3.63
CA ASP A 20 -8.75 5.47 -3.80
C ASP A 20 -8.10 4.38 -2.92
N HIS A 21 -6.89 4.62 -2.40
CA HIS A 21 -6.22 3.73 -1.45
C HIS A 21 -6.28 4.21 0.00
N CYS A 22 -6.34 5.52 0.23
CA CYS A 22 -6.19 6.09 1.57
C CYS A 22 -7.33 7.02 2.01
N GLY A 23 -8.25 7.37 1.10
CA GLY A 23 -9.25 8.42 1.31
C GLY A 23 -10.35 8.12 2.31
N LEU A 24 -10.45 6.87 2.79
CA LEU A 24 -11.39 6.42 3.82
C LEU A 24 -10.67 5.84 5.05
N ALA A 25 -9.36 6.06 5.17
CA ALA A 25 -8.56 5.53 6.28
C ALA A 25 -9.00 6.09 7.65
N ASP A 26 -9.60 7.28 7.68
CA ASP A 26 -10.17 7.91 8.87
C ASP A 26 -11.45 7.25 9.38
N LEU A 27 -12.05 6.34 8.60
CA LEU A 27 -13.23 5.57 8.99
C LEU A 27 -12.89 4.30 9.79
N VAL A 28 -11.61 3.94 9.89
CA VAL A 28 -11.17 2.81 10.72
C VAL A 28 -11.37 3.14 12.21
N ALA A 29 -11.63 2.12 13.04
CA ALA A 29 -11.84 2.33 14.47
C ALA A 29 -10.62 3.02 15.13
N PRO A 30 -10.80 3.97 16.06
CA PRO A 30 -9.71 4.79 16.61
C PRO A 30 -8.53 4.04 17.26
N GLY A 31 -8.70 2.76 17.63
CA GLY A 31 -7.64 1.93 18.20
C GLY A 31 -6.87 1.10 17.17
N VAL A 32 -7.25 1.13 15.89
CA VAL A 32 -6.58 0.37 14.83
C VAL A 32 -5.40 1.17 14.31
N ARG A 33 -4.22 0.56 14.37
CA ARG A 33 -2.98 1.17 13.90
C ARG A 33 -3.00 1.34 12.38
N VAL A 34 -2.67 2.53 11.90
CA VAL A 34 -2.50 2.79 10.45
C VAL A 34 -1.00 2.88 10.15
N LEU A 35 -0.55 2.23 9.08
CA LEU A 35 0.84 2.25 8.64
C LEU A 35 0.93 2.58 7.15
N ALA A 36 1.89 3.43 6.78
CA ALA A 36 2.13 3.88 5.41
C ALA A 36 3.59 4.30 5.20
N GLY A 37 3.97 4.63 3.96
CA GLY A 37 5.27 5.26 3.68
C GLY A 37 5.47 6.60 4.41
N ALA A 38 6.69 6.85 4.91
CA ALA A 38 7.01 8.10 5.63
C ALA A 38 6.70 9.36 4.81
N ALA A 39 6.98 9.33 3.51
CA ALA A 39 6.72 10.45 2.63
C ALA A 39 5.27 10.47 2.13
N THR A 40 4.59 9.32 2.06
CA THR A 40 3.12 9.29 1.87
C THR A 40 2.41 10.06 2.98
N VAL A 41 2.75 9.78 4.25
CA VAL A 41 2.19 10.47 5.42
C VAL A 41 2.48 11.96 5.35
N ARG A 42 3.74 12.35 5.11
CA ARG A 42 4.13 13.75 5.03
C ARG A 42 3.40 14.49 3.90
N ILE A 43 3.28 13.90 2.70
CA ILE A 43 2.55 14.53 1.60
C ILE A 43 1.07 14.71 1.97
N ALA A 44 0.44 13.74 2.64
CA ALA A 44 -0.94 13.87 3.09
C ALA A 44 -1.11 14.96 4.16
N GLU A 45 -0.18 15.05 5.12
CA GLU A 45 -0.16 16.12 6.14
C GLU A 45 -0.03 17.51 5.51
N GLU A 46 0.92 17.70 4.59
CA GLU A 46 1.14 18.98 3.89
C GLU A 46 -0.04 19.34 2.97
N ALA A 47 -0.71 18.33 2.39
CA ALA A 47 -1.89 18.51 1.54
C ALA A 47 -3.20 18.67 2.34
N ALA A 48 -3.19 18.48 3.66
CA ALA A 48 -4.41 18.43 4.48
C ALA A 48 -5.24 19.71 4.37
N PHE A 49 -4.60 20.87 4.20
CA PHE A 49 -5.29 22.15 3.98
C PHE A 49 -6.19 22.14 2.75
N PHE A 50 -5.79 21.46 1.67
CA PHE A 50 -6.57 21.36 0.44
C PHE A 50 -7.67 20.30 0.50
N GLY A 51 -7.63 19.40 1.49
CA GLY A 51 -8.47 18.20 1.55
C GLY A 51 -9.80 18.35 2.30
N GLY A 52 -10.01 19.43 3.05
CA GLY A 52 -11.10 19.53 4.02
C GLY A 52 -10.85 18.68 5.28
N ALA A 53 -11.78 18.69 6.24
CA ALA A 53 -11.64 18.12 7.60
C ALA A 53 -11.37 16.59 7.70
N SER A 54 -11.21 15.90 6.58
CA SER A 54 -10.91 14.46 6.49
C SER A 54 -9.71 14.33 5.56
N ARG A 55 -8.57 13.81 6.07
CA ARG A 55 -7.45 13.20 5.31
C ARG A 55 -6.09 13.16 6.03
N VAL A 56 -5.99 13.53 7.30
CA VAL A 56 -4.75 13.25 8.02
C VAL A 56 -4.64 11.73 8.17
N LEU A 57 -3.71 11.13 7.43
CA LEU A 57 -3.28 9.76 7.67
C LEU A 57 -2.57 9.76 9.02
N ALA A 58 -3.30 9.44 10.09
CA ALA A 58 -2.76 9.27 11.44
C ALA A 58 -1.95 7.96 11.53
N ALA A 59 -0.97 7.81 10.63
CA ALA A 59 -0.17 6.61 10.55
C ALA A 59 0.93 6.65 11.61
N GLU A 60 0.79 5.77 12.61
CA GLU A 60 1.75 5.63 13.71
C GLU A 60 3.06 4.93 13.27
N GLY A 61 2.99 4.12 12.20
CA GLY A 61 4.11 3.35 11.67
C GLY A 61 4.49 3.77 10.26
N ARG A 62 5.80 3.87 10.00
CA ARG A 62 6.34 4.25 8.69
C ARG A 62 7.03 3.08 8.02
N PHE A 63 6.61 2.74 6.81
CA PHE A 63 7.31 1.75 5.99
C PHE A 63 8.74 2.19 5.70
N ARG A 64 9.62 1.19 5.66
CA ARG A 64 10.99 1.32 5.16
C ARG A 64 11.20 0.17 4.18
N SER A 65 11.49 0.50 2.92
CA SER A 65 11.63 -0.50 1.86
C SER A 65 12.66 -1.58 2.26
N GLY A 66 12.27 -2.84 2.17
CA GLY A 66 13.10 -4.00 2.49
C GLY A 66 13.19 -4.36 3.97
N GLN A 67 12.76 -3.48 4.89
CA GLN A 67 12.76 -3.75 6.32
C GLN A 67 11.43 -4.40 6.73
N ALA A 68 11.50 -5.65 7.19
CA ALA A 68 10.34 -6.36 7.71
C ALA A 68 9.95 -5.85 9.12
N PHE A 69 8.66 -5.98 9.44
CA PHE A 69 8.10 -5.74 10.76
C PHE A 69 6.94 -6.70 11.03
N GLU A 70 6.60 -6.87 12.30
CA GLU A 70 5.57 -7.83 12.73
C GLU A 70 4.27 -7.12 13.15
N ILE A 71 3.13 -7.69 12.78
CA ILE A 71 1.80 -7.34 13.29
C ILE A 71 1.08 -8.64 13.65
N GLY A 72 1.02 -8.97 14.94
CA GLY A 72 0.47 -10.26 15.39
C GLY A 72 1.18 -11.44 14.69
N PRO A 73 0.46 -12.32 13.98
CA PRO A 73 1.07 -13.48 13.30
C PRO A 73 1.68 -13.16 11.93
N PHE A 74 1.65 -11.90 11.50
CA PHE A 74 2.08 -11.47 10.16
C PHE A 74 3.46 -10.82 10.18
N SER A 75 4.39 -11.39 9.43
CA SER A 75 5.64 -10.72 9.04
C SER A 75 5.42 -9.97 7.74
N ILE A 76 5.65 -8.65 7.75
CA ILE A 76 5.32 -7.77 6.64
C ILE A 76 6.58 -7.06 6.19
N ARG A 77 6.94 -7.21 4.90
CA ARG A 77 8.08 -6.54 4.26
C ARG A 77 7.61 -5.67 3.09
N PRO A 78 7.60 -4.33 3.26
CA PRO A 78 7.32 -3.40 2.17
C PRO A 78 8.45 -3.40 1.14
N VAL A 79 8.10 -3.26 -0.13
CA VAL A 79 9.05 -3.10 -1.25
C VAL A 79 8.61 -1.91 -2.08
N VAL A 80 9.48 -0.89 -2.18
CA VAL A 80 9.14 0.30 -2.96
C VAL A 80 8.92 -0.07 -4.43
N VAL A 81 7.82 0.44 -4.99
CA VAL A 81 7.47 0.30 -6.41
C VAL A 81 7.46 1.66 -7.09
N ASP A 82 7.57 1.63 -8.42
CA ASP A 82 7.35 2.80 -9.25
C ASP A 82 5.85 2.98 -9.50
N HIS A 83 5.36 4.20 -9.27
CA HIS A 83 3.97 4.63 -9.46
C HIS A 83 3.94 6.16 -9.61
N SER A 84 2.77 6.76 -9.87
CA SER A 84 2.59 8.22 -9.83
C SER A 84 2.57 8.77 -8.41
N ALA A 85 2.05 8.03 -7.43
CA ALA A 85 2.17 8.41 -6.03
C ALA A 85 3.61 8.22 -5.54
N PHE A 86 4.18 9.28 -4.96
CA PHE A 86 5.48 9.17 -4.31
C PHE A 86 5.39 8.19 -3.13
N ASP A 87 6.49 7.46 -2.89
CA ASP A 87 6.58 6.52 -1.76
C ASP A 87 5.52 5.39 -1.80
N ALA A 88 5.18 4.88 -2.99
CA ALA A 88 4.35 3.70 -3.18
C ALA A 88 5.08 2.37 -2.89
N TYR A 89 4.37 1.42 -2.28
CA TYR A 89 4.88 0.11 -1.87
C TYR A 89 4.01 -1.05 -2.34
N ALA A 90 4.67 -2.12 -2.78
CA ALA A 90 4.15 -3.47 -2.69
C ALA A 90 4.42 -4.03 -1.28
N LEU A 91 3.61 -5.00 -0.84
CA LEU A 91 3.72 -5.64 0.47
C LEU A 91 3.92 -7.14 0.31
N VAL A 92 5.01 -7.67 0.88
CA VAL A 92 5.20 -9.11 1.08
C VAL A 92 4.72 -9.45 2.48
N ILE A 93 3.79 -10.39 2.62
CA ILE A 93 3.15 -10.74 3.88
C ILE A 93 3.30 -12.26 4.09
N GLU A 94 3.90 -12.64 5.20
CA GLU A 94 4.16 -14.04 5.56
C GLU A 94 3.44 -14.37 6.87
N ALA A 95 2.67 -15.46 6.89
CA ALA A 95 1.99 -15.95 8.09
C ALA A 95 1.65 -17.45 7.93
N GLY A 96 1.77 -18.22 9.02
CA GLY A 96 1.40 -19.64 9.00
C GLY A 96 2.14 -20.47 7.95
N GLY A 97 3.39 -20.12 7.64
CA GLY A 97 4.19 -20.78 6.61
C GLY A 97 3.74 -20.49 5.17
N ARG A 98 2.85 -19.51 4.96
CA ARG A 98 2.43 -19.06 3.63
C ARG A 98 2.84 -17.62 3.37
N ARG A 99 2.94 -17.28 2.08
CA ARG A 99 3.39 -15.98 1.59
C ARG A 99 2.42 -15.39 0.57
N LEU A 100 1.83 -14.26 0.92
CA LEU A 100 1.02 -13.40 0.07
C LEU A 100 1.86 -12.22 -0.40
N VAL A 101 1.72 -11.81 -1.66
CA VAL A 101 2.29 -10.56 -2.16
C VAL A 101 1.17 -9.69 -2.72
N TYR A 102 1.05 -8.46 -2.22
CA TYR A 102 0.17 -7.43 -2.75
C TYR A 102 1.00 -6.40 -3.49
N SER A 103 0.69 -6.14 -4.76
CA SER A 103 1.47 -5.20 -5.57
C SER A 103 1.25 -3.73 -5.19
N GLY A 104 0.09 -3.39 -4.62
CA GLY A 104 -0.44 -2.05 -4.76
C GLY A 104 -0.60 -1.69 -6.24
N ASP A 105 -0.55 -0.41 -6.54
CA ASP A 105 -0.44 0.04 -7.92
C ASP A 105 1.04 0.15 -8.31
N LEU A 106 1.37 -0.28 -9.52
CA LEU A 106 2.74 -0.21 -10.02
C LEU A 106 2.80 0.08 -11.52
N ARG A 107 3.96 0.52 -11.98
CA ARG A 107 4.31 0.65 -13.40
C ARG A 107 5.80 0.39 -13.61
N ALA A 108 6.23 0.28 -14.86
CA ALA A 108 7.63 0.01 -15.22
C ALA A 108 8.30 1.12 -16.05
N HIS A 109 7.69 2.31 -16.11
CA HIS A 109 8.08 3.39 -17.04
C HIS A 109 8.20 4.77 -16.37
N GLY A 110 8.31 4.84 -15.05
CA GLY A 110 8.48 6.06 -14.28
C GLY A 110 9.93 6.30 -13.87
N ARG A 111 10.11 7.00 -12.75
CA ARG A 111 11.40 7.60 -12.36
C ARG A 111 12.19 6.76 -11.35
N LYS A 112 11.72 5.56 -10.99
CA LYS A 112 12.39 4.66 -10.04
C LYS A 112 12.88 3.39 -10.77
N PRO A 113 13.97 3.46 -11.55
CA PRO A 113 14.48 2.31 -12.29
C PRO A 113 14.82 1.14 -11.37
N GLY A 114 14.63 -0.08 -11.85
CA GLY A 114 14.92 -1.32 -11.12
C GLY A 114 13.90 -1.72 -10.04
N THR A 115 12.91 -0.87 -9.73
CA THR A 115 11.82 -1.23 -8.79
C THR A 115 10.98 -2.40 -9.29
N MET A 116 10.68 -2.46 -10.59
CA MET A 116 9.99 -3.61 -11.19
C MET A 116 10.76 -4.91 -10.98
N SER A 117 12.06 -4.93 -11.24
CA SER A 117 12.89 -6.13 -11.01
C SER A 117 12.96 -6.52 -9.52
N ARG A 118 13.03 -5.53 -8.62
CA ARG A 118 12.98 -5.77 -7.16
C ARG A 118 11.64 -6.33 -6.72
N PHE A 119 10.53 -5.82 -7.26
CA PHE A 119 9.19 -6.36 -7.04
C PHE A 119 9.10 -7.79 -7.55
N ALA A 120 9.49 -8.07 -8.79
CA ALA A 120 9.48 -9.43 -9.34
C ALA A 120 10.32 -10.41 -8.51
N CYS A 121 11.49 -9.97 -8.02
CA CYS A 121 12.31 -10.74 -7.08
C CYS A 121 11.55 -10.99 -5.77
N ALA A 122 10.92 -9.96 -5.21
CA ALA A 122 10.12 -10.04 -3.99
C ALA A 122 8.79 -10.78 -4.16
N ALA A 123 8.31 -11.01 -5.38
CA ALA A 123 7.11 -11.81 -5.68
C ALA A 123 7.44 -13.29 -5.94
N ARG A 124 8.71 -13.62 -6.20
CA ARG A 124 9.14 -14.99 -6.48
C ARG A 124 8.83 -15.90 -5.29
N GLY A 125 8.14 -17.01 -5.57
CA GLY A 125 7.77 -18.01 -4.56
C GLY A 125 6.65 -17.57 -3.64
N ALA A 126 5.85 -16.58 -4.02
CA ALA A 126 4.59 -16.30 -3.34
C ALA A 126 3.59 -17.45 -3.58
N ASP A 127 2.87 -17.84 -2.53
CA ASP A 127 1.73 -18.76 -2.65
C ASP A 127 0.53 -18.08 -3.32
N ALA A 128 0.39 -16.77 -3.12
CA ALA A 128 -0.62 -15.94 -3.75
C ALA A 128 -0.07 -14.56 -4.11
N LEU A 129 -0.44 -14.08 -5.30
CA LEU A 129 -0.10 -12.75 -5.80
C LEU A 129 -1.39 -11.97 -6.09
N LEU A 130 -1.63 -10.92 -5.31
CA LEU A 130 -2.66 -9.91 -5.55
C LEU A 130 -2.01 -8.79 -6.37
N LEU A 131 -2.21 -8.86 -7.69
CA LEU A 131 -1.62 -7.93 -8.66
C LEU A 131 -2.70 -6.96 -9.17
N GLU A 132 -2.36 -5.67 -9.26
CA GLU A 132 -3.20 -4.70 -9.96
C GLU A 132 -3.40 -5.08 -11.43
N GLY A 133 -4.53 -4.69 -12.00
CA GLY A 133 -4.91 -5.05 -13.37
C GLY A 133 -5.52 -3.90 -14.15
N THR A 134 -5.24 -2.65 -13.79
CA THR A 134 -5.87 -1.43 -14.34
C THR A 134 -5.70 -1.34 -15.85
N ARG A 135 -4.62 -1.90 -16.38
CA ARG A 135 -4.26 -1.92 -17.80
C ARG A 135 -4.46 -3.28 -18.49
N MET A 136 -5.04 -4.27 -17.81
CA MET A 136 -5.30 -5.58 -18.41
C MET A 136 -6.28 -5.45 -19.57
N GLY A 137 -5.93 -6.00 -20.73
CA GLY A 137 -6.74 -5.92 -21.94
C GLY A 137 -6.59 -4.61 -22.74
N ALA A 138 -5.72 -3.68 -22.32
CA ALA A 138 -5.32 -2.56 -23.16
C ALA A 138 -4.32 -3.04 -24.21
N ASP A 139 -4.76 -3.14 -25.46
CA ASP A 139 -4.01 -3.58 -26.64
C ASP A 139 -2.98 -2.55 -27.15
N GLY A 140 -2.81 -1.42 -26.45
CA GLY A 140 -1.92 -0.33 -26.85
C GLY A 140 -2.41 0.47 -28.07
N THR A 141 -3.48 0.01 -28.72
CA THR A 141 -4.07 0.58 -29.94
C THR A 141 -5.37 1.32 -29.70
N ARG A 142 -6.02 1.13 -28.55
CA ARG A 142 -7.23 1.89 -28.19
C ARG A 142 -6.89 3.23 -27.55
N PRO A 143 -7.36 4.36 -28.10
CA PRO A 143 -7.23 5.65 -27.43
C PRO A 143 -7.98 5.60 -26.09
N LEU A 144 -7.43 6.29 -25.08
CA LEU A 144 -8.14 6.52 -23.83
C LEU A 144 -9.33 7.43 -24.17
N VAL A 145 -10.54 6.88 -24.03
CA VAL A 145 -11.80 7.60 -24.18
C VAL A 145 -12.03 8.50 -22.99
#